data_AF-A0A7S3Q6B8-F1
#
_entry.id   AF-A0A7S3Q6B8-F1
#
_cell.length_a   1.000
_cell.length_b   1.000
_cell.length_c   1.000
_cell.angle_alpha   90.00
_cell.angle_beta   90.00
_cell.angle_gamma   90.00
#
_symmetry.space_group_name_H-M   'P 1'
#
loop_
_entity.id
_entity.type
_entity.pdbx_description
1 polymer ?
#
loop_
_entity_poly.entity_id
_entity_poly.type
_entity_poly.pdbx_seq_one_letter_code
_entity_poly.pdbx_strand_id
1 'polypeptide(L)'
;CIVKGLPGCYADPREISNGRCNLNLPYISEDCNRDGGDCIVKGLPDCFVPYPDEIGNGSCNINEPYSTESCNLDGGDCFVEGYPECLVLYPTLIGDGDCHNYFQYNSTECGNDGGDCKAVEGLANCFVPNPALIANGECDDRWPFDYNTLECQWDGGDCPTPIEVDGYPGCFVDDPTKISDGQCDGSPMYNTPECKFEGGDCQAVGGFPNCYIDKSLDPSKVGDGKCDGDPMYNTPIGCNNEGGDCQAIENAPNCYIDKSLDPSKVGDGKCDGNPNYNSLIGCKYEGGDCQPVDGFSTCFLDKSLDPTKVGDGKCDLTQDTDGSYNGKYNSPGCERDGGDCVVRGYPDCFVPNPGWIKDEYCDREAPYNTLECGFDGGAC
;
A
#
# COMPACT_ATOMS: atom_id res chain seq x y z
N CYS A 1 -43.84 9.23 -1.65
CA CYS A 1 -43.61 10.60 -1.16
C CYS A 1 -43.29 11.47 -2.36
N ILE A 2 -43.76 12.71 -2.43
CA ILE A 2 -43.35 13.65 -3.50
C ILE A 2 -42.29 14.55 -2.89
N VAL A 3 -41.12 14.64 -3.52
CA VAL A 3 -40.04 15.55 -3.08
C VAL A 3 -40.48 16.98 -3.36
N LYS A 4 -40.45 17.83 -2.33
CA LYS A 4 -40.90 19.22 -2.45
C LYS A 4 -40.00 19.97 -3.44
N GLY A 5 -40.57 20.44 -4.54
CA GLY A 5 -39.83 21.12 -5.63
C GLY A 5 -39.53 20.24 -6.84
N LEU A 6 -39.73 18.92 -6.74
CA LEU A 6 -39.53 17.95 -7.82
C LEU A 6 -40.80 17.09 -7.96
N PRO A 7 -41.87 17.61 -8.60
CA PRO A 7 -43.19 16.97 -8.61
C PRO A 7 -43.24 15.61 -9.34
N GLY A 8 -42.20 15.24 -10.09
CA GLY A 8 -42.03 13.92 -10.72
C GLY A 8 -41.14 12.95 -9.95
N CYS A 9 -40.44 13.39 -8.90
CA CYS A 9 -39.50 12.55 -8.19
C CYS A 9 -40.21 11.66 -7.15
N TYR A 10 -40.18 10.34 -7.38
CA TYR A 10 -40.74 9.32 -6.49
C TYR A 10 -39.67 8.64 -5.63
N ALA A 11 -38.71 9.41 -5.13
CA ALA A 11 -37.63 8.95 -4.25
C ALA A 11 -37.91 9.25 -2.75
N ASP A 12 -37.08 8.73 -1.84
CA ASP A 12 -37.09 9.15 -0.44
C ASP A 12 -36.54 10.59 -0.35
N PRO A 13 -37.32 11.59 0.12
CA PRO A 13 -36.86 12.96 0.20
C PRO A 13 -35.67 13.19 1.15
N ARG A 14 -35.31 12.22 1.99
CA ARG A 14 -34.16 12.30 2.90
C ARG A 14 -32.84 11.97 2.22
N GLU A 15 -32.90 11.25 1.10
CA GLU A 15 -31.70 10.85 0.36
C GLU A 15 -31.42 11.77 -0.83
N ILE A 16 -32.38 12.62 -1.21
CA ILE A 16 -32.24 13.62 -2.29
C ILE A 16 -31.57 14.88 -1.76
N SER A 17 -30.56 15.41 -2.45
CA SER A 17 -29.81 16.60 -2.02
C SER A 17 -29.19 16.46 -0.62
N ASN A 18 -28.75 15.25 -0.26
CA ASN A 18 -28.11 14.96 1.02
C ASN A 18 -26.57 15.07 0.96
N GLY A 19 -26.02 15.43 -0.20
CA GLY A 19 -24.58 15.53 -0.47
C GLY A 19 -23.92 14.21 -0.84
N ARG A 20 -24.69 13.15 -1.11
CA ARG A 20 -24.19 11.84 -1.57
C ARG A 20 -24.94 11.46 -2.83
N CYS A 21 -24.23 11.19 -3.93
CA CYS A 21 -24.88 10.75 -5.15
C CYS A 21 -25.39 9.30 -5.06
N ASN A 22 -26.70 9.13 -5.15
CA ASN A 22 -27.36 7.84 -5.27
C ASN A 22 -27.58 7.48 -6.75
N LEU A 23 -26.75 6.59 -7.28
CA LEU A 23 -26.85 6.12 -8.69
C LEU A 23 -28.04 5.21 -8.99
N ASN A 24 -28.79 4.77 -7.98
CA ASN A 24 -29.90 3.85 -8.19
C ASN A 24 -31.16 4.60 -8.63
N LEU A 25 -31.97 3.96 -9.47
CA LEU A 25 -33.35 4.42 -9.67
C LEU A 25 -34.12 4.31 -8.33
N PRO A 26 -34.98 5.29 -8.00
CA PRO A 26 -35.39 6.43 -8.83
C PRO A 26 -34.51 7.69 -8.70
N TYR A 27 -33.51 7.71 -7.82
CA TYR A 27 -32.71 8.90 -7.47
C TYR A 27 -31.99 9.52 -8.67
N ILE A 28 -31.33 8.69 -9.50
CA ILE A 28 -30.57 9.16 -10.67
C ILE A 28 -31.46 9.59 -11.85
N SER A 29 -32.78 9.65 -11.71
CA SER A 29 -33.68 10.08 -12.80
C SER A 29 -33.63 11.60 -13.04
N GLU A 30 -33.99 12.03 -14.25
CA GLU A 30 -34.14 13.47 -14.56
C GLU A 30 -35.25 14.11 -13.71
N ASP A 31 -36.33 13.39 -13.43
CA ASP A 31 -37.42 13.86 -12.56
C ASP A 31 -36.96 14.15 -11.12
N CYS A 32 -35.94 13.42 -10.67
CA CYS A 32 -35.26 13.64 -9.39
C CYS A 32 -34.07 14.57 -9.49
N ASN A 33 -33.87 15.24 -10.63
CA ASN A 33 -32.73 16.12 -10.91
C ASN A 33 -31.38 15.46 -10.57
N ARG A 34 -31.23 14.16 -10.91
CA ARG A 34 -30.01 13.37 -10.62
C ARG A 34 -29.61 13.47 -9.15
N ASP A 35 -30.50 12.95 -8.30
CA ASP A 35 -30.37 13.00 -6.84
C ASP A 35 -30.36 14.41 -6.24
N GLY A 36 -31.20 15.29 -6.77
CA GLY A 36 -31.30 16.66 -6.31
C GLY A 36 -30.05 17.50 -6.61
N GLY A 37 -29.27 17.08 -7.60
CA GLY A 37 -28.04 17.73 -8.04
C GLY A 37 -26.77 17.12 -7.46
N ASP A 38 -26.87 16.19 -6.50
CA ASP A 38 -25.70 15.61 -5.82
C ASP A 38 -24.81 14.77 -6.75
N CYS A 39 -25.34 14.31 -7.88
CA CYS A 39 -24.59 13.58 -8.90
C CYS A 39 -24.03 14.47 -10.02
N ILE A 40 -24.33 15.78 -10.03
CA ILE A 40 -23.97 16.68 -11.14
C ILE A 40 -22.62 17.35 -10.86
N VAL A 41 -21.67 17.14 -11.75
CA VAL A 41 -20.36 17.81 -11.67
C VAL A 41 -20.48 19.28 -12.07
N LYS A 42 -19.94 20.17 -11.24
CA LYS A 42 -20.03 21.61 -11.47
C LYS A 42 -19.29 22.01 -12.75
N GLY A 43 -20.03 22.51 -13.74
CA GLY A 43 -19.48 22.92 -15.04
C GLY A 43 -19.58 21.85 -16.12
N LEU A 44 -19.96 20.62 -15.77
CA LEU A 44 -20.16 19.48 -16.67
C LEU A 44 -21.57 18.91 -16.42
N PRO A 45 -22.65 19.56 -16.90
CA PRO A 45 -24.03 19.21 -16.56
C PRO A 45 -24.47 17.82 -17.05
N ASP A 46 -23.73 17.23 -18.00
CA ASP A 46 -23.98 15.90 -18.56
C ASP A 46 -23.08 14.81 -17.94
N CYS A 47 -22.22 15.17 -16.98
CA CYS A 47 -21.37 14.23 -16.23
C CYS A 47 -22.06 13.82 -14.93
N PHE A 48 -22.32 12.51 -14.78
CA PHE A 48 -23.00 11.94 -13.60
C PHE A 48 -22.16 10.83 -13.00
N VAL A 49 -21.60 11.08 -11.82
CA VAL A 49 -20.70 10.14 -11.13
C VAL A 49 -21.06 9.99 -9.64
N PRO A 50 -20.73 8.86 -8.99
CA PRO A 50 -20.98 8.67 -7.56
C PRO A 50 -20.27 9.68 -6.66
N TYR A 51 -19.08 10.12 -7.08
CA TYR A 51 -18.26 11.06 -6.32
C TYR A 51 -17.83 12.23 -7.22
N PRO A 52 -18.65 13.29 -7.37
CA PRO A 52 -18.33 14.42 -8.25
C PRO A 52 -17.03 15.14 -7.92
N ASP A 53 -16.56 15.06 -6.67
CA ASP A 53 -15.31 15.67 -6.22
C ASP A 53 -14.06 14.93 -6.75
N GLU A 54 -14.21 13.72 -7.30
CA GLU A 54 -13.12 12.98 -7.95
C GLU A 54 -12.83 13.51 -9.37
N ILE A 55 -13.76 14.26 -9.97
CA ILE A 55 -13.60 14.81 -11.33
C ILE A 55 -12.76 16.09 -11.29
N GLY A 56 -11.63 16.12 -11.99
CA GLY A 56 -10.74 17.29 -11.99
C GLY A 56 -9.93 17.42 -10.69
N ASN A 57 -9.71 16.31 -9.96
CA ASN A 57 -8.94 16.25 -8.73
C ASN A 57 -7.41 16.15 -8.96
N GLY A 58 -6.96 16.06 -10.21
CA GLY A 58 -5.57 15.91 -10.64
C GLY A 58 -5.10 14.44 -10.79
N SER A 59 -5.96 13.46 -10.54
CA SER A 59 -5.68 12.02 -10.68
C SER A 59 -6.63 11.41 -11.69
N CYS A 60 -6.14 10.70 -12.71
CA CYS A 60 -7.02 10.15 -13.74
C CYS A 60 -7.78 8.90 -13.26
N ASN A 61 -9.09 9.05 -13.10
CA ASN A 61 -10.05 7.99 -12.80
C ASN A 61 -10.49 7.29 -14.10
N ILE A 62 -9.65 6.40 -14.64
CA ILE A 62 -9.87 5.70 -15.93
C ILE A 62 -11.18 4.90 -16.04
N ASN A 63 -11.81 4.58 -14.92
CA ASN A 63 -13.00 3.72 -14.90
C ASN A 63 -14.28 4.52 -15.17
N GLU A 64 -15.24 3.91 -15.85
CA GLU A 64 -16.60 4.44 -15.90
C GLU A 64 -17.18 4.56 -14.47
N PRO A 65 -17.93 5.64 -14.16
CA PRO A 65 -18.40 6.68 -15.07
C PRO A 65 -17.50 7.94 -15.19
N TYR A 66 -16.29 7.95 -14.64
CA TYR A 66 -15.46 9.16 -14.49
C TYR A 66 -14.74 9.57 -15.78
N SER A 67 -14.06 8.64 -16.45
CA SER A 67 -13.35 8.93 -17.71
C SER A 67 -14.25 8.73 -18.94
N THR A 68 -15.30 9.53 -19.03
CA THR A 68 -16.22 9.56 -20.20
C THR A 68 -16.12 10.91 -20.93
N GLU A 69 -16.56 10.96 -22.19
CA GLU A 69 -16.59 12.22 -22.96
C GLU A 69 -17.46 13.28 -22.29
N SER A 70 -18.61 12.90 -21.69
CA SER A 70 -19.48 13.84 -20.98
C SER A 70 -18.85 14.37 -19.68
N CYS A 71 -17.89 13.65 -19.13
CA CYS A 71 -17.07 14.04 -17.99
C CYS A 71 -15.74 14.68 -18.39
N ASN A 72 -15.53 15.02 -19.67
CA ASN A 72 -14.28 15.55 -20.21
C ASN A 72 -13.04 14.71 -19.84
N LEU A 73 -13.17 13.37 -19.82
CA LEU A 73 -12.11 12.46 -19.39
C LEU A 73 -11.58 12.85 -18.00
N ASP A 74 -12.47 12.73 -17.01
CA ASP A 74 -12.19 13.07 -15.61
C ASP A 74 -11.82 14.54 -15.39
N GLY A 75 -12.61 15.45 -15.96
CA GLY A 75 -12.39 16.88 -15.80
C GLY A 75 -11.14 17.39 -16.54
N GLY A 76 -10.56 16.56 -17.41
CA GLY A 76 -9.30 16.78 -18.10
C GLY A 76 -8.11 16.14 -17.41
N ASP A 77 -8.28 15.48 -16.26
CA ASP A 77 -7.15 14.87 -15.54
C ASP A 77 -6.55 13.68 -16.29
N CYS A 78 -7.34 13.00 -17.13
CA CYS A 78 -6.87 11.92 -18.00
C CYS A 78 -6.29 12.40 -19.33
N PHE A 79 -6.28 13.71 -19.60
CA PHE A 79 -5.79 14.24 -20.86
C PHE A 79 -4.26 14.34 -20.88
N VAL A 80 -3.63 13.66 -21.84
CA VAL A 80 -2.19 13.80 -22.12
C VAL A 80 -1.99 14.72 -23.32
N GLU A 81 -1.27 15.83 -23.12
CA GLU A 81 -0.98 16.77 -24.20
C GLU A 81 -0.17 16.09 -25.33
N GLY A 82 -0.68 16.16 -26.56
CA GLY A 82 -0.07 15.52 -27.74
C GLY A 82 -0.48 14.06 -27.95
N TYR A 83 -1.11 13.42 -26.96
CA TYR A 83 -1.50 12.01 -26.99
C TYR A 83 -2.96 11.82 -26.53
N PRO A 84 -3.95 12.31 -27.31
CA PRO A 84 -5.36 12.32 -26.88
C PRO A 84 -6.00 10.92 -26.74
N GLU A 85 -5.36 9.89 -27.28
CA GLU A 85 -5.79 8.48 -27.15
C GLU A 85 -5.07 7.75 -25.99
N CYS A 86 -4.12 8.42 -25.32
CA CYS A 86 -3.43 7.88 -24.16
C CYS A 86 -4.27 8.06 -22.89
N LEU A 87 -4.79 6.95 -22.36
CA LEU A 87 -5.55 6.93 -21.12
C LEU A 87 -4.76 6.16 -20.06
N VAL A 88 -4.15 6.89 -19.14
CA VAL A 88 -3.31 6.33 -18.07
C VAL A 88 -3.68 6.92 -16.72
N LEU A 89 -3.43 6.19 -15.63
CA LEU A 89 -3.75 6.63 -14.27
C LEU A 89 -3.00 7.90 -13.84
N TYR A 90 -1.75 8.04 -14.28
CA TYR A 90 -0.91 9.20 -13.96
C TYR A 90 -0.34 9.85 -15.22
N PRO A 91 -1.11 10.71 -15.92
CA PRO A 91 -0.67 11.41 -17.13
C PRO A 91 0.64 12.20 -16.98
N THR A 92 1.00 12.60 -15.76
CA THR A 92 2.25 13.29 -15.44
C THR A 92 3.50 12.44 -15.64
N LEU A 93 3.37 11.10 -15.76
CA LEU A 93 4.50 10.20 -16.03
C LEU A 93 4.84 10.14 -17.52
N ILE A 94 3.91 10.54 -18.40
CA ILE A 94 4.15 10.54 -19.84
C ILE A 94 5.11 11.67 -20.21
N GLY A 95 6.30 11.34 -20.71
CA GLY A 95 7.27 12.33 -21.18
C GLY A 95 8.02 13.03 -20.04
N ASP A 96 8.14 12.39 -18.87
CA ASP A 96 8.84 12.95 -17.70
C ASP A 96 10.37 12.72 -17.74
N GLY A 97 10.86 11.99 -18.74
CA GLY A 97 12.26 11.65 -18.96
C GLY A 97 12.67 10.26 -18.49
N ASP A 98 11.80 9.55 -17.77
CA ASP A 98 11.98 8.17 -17.35
C ASP A 98 11.06 7.25 -18.15
N CYS A 99 11.55 6.08 -18.59
CA CYS A 99 10.73 5.13 -19.35
C CYS A 99 9.94 4.19 -18.42
N HIS A 100 8.63 4.39 -18.38
CA HIS A 100 7.61 3.63 -17.67
C HIS A 100 7.14 2.46 -18.52
N ASN A 101 7.89 1.36 -18.48
CA ASN A 101 7.63 0.17 -19.32
C ASN A 101 6.37 -0.65 -18.93
N TYR A 102 5.41 -0.05 -18.22
CA TYR A 102 4.11 -0.68 -18.00
C TYR A 102 3.22 -0.45 -19.23
N PHE A 103 2.46 -1.46 -19.61
CA PHE A 103 1.65 -1.48 -20.84
C PHE A 103 0.79 -0.23 -21.05
N GLN A 104 0.28 0.38 -19.98
CA GLN A 104 -0.54 1.59 -20.09
C GLN A 104 0.26 2.84 -20.53
N TYR A 105 1.51 3.00 -20.09
CA TYR A 105 2.35 4.18 -20.43
C TYR A 105 3.19 3.94 -21.68
N ASN A 106 3.80 2.76 -21.81
CA ASN A 106 4.62 2.38 -22.96
C ASN A 106 3.78 1.79 -24.11
N SER A 107 2.73 2.49 -24.50
CA SER A 107 1.86 2.15 -25.63
C SER A 107 2.09 3.10 -26.79
N THR A 108 1.70 2.70 -28.00
CA THR A 108 1.82 3.57 -29.18
C THR A 108 0.92 4.79 -29.08
N GLU A 109 -0.26 4.63 -28.47
CA GLU A 109 -1.24 5.66 -28.18
C GLU A 109 -0.68 6.74 -27.24
N CYS A 110 0.20 6.33 -26.32
CA CYS A 110 0.96 7.19 -25.40
C CYS A 110 2.33 7.62 -25.94
N GLY A 111 2.63 7.36 -27.21
CA GLY A 111 3.91 7.72 -27.81
C GLY A 111 5.11 6.94 -27.29
N ASN A 112 4.88 5.78 -26.69
CA ASN A 112 5.86 4.98 -25.95
C ASN A 112 6.44 5.82 -24.81
N ASP A 113 5.54 6.17 -23.88
CA ASP A 113 5.80 7.02 -22.74
C ASP A 113 6.31 8.42 -23.11
N GLY A 114 5.58 9.09 -24.00
CA GLY A 114 5.95 10.44 -24.46
C GLY A 114 7.26 10.47 -25.26
N GLY A 115 7.78 9.30 -25.66
CA GLY A 115 9.06 9.13 -26.33
C GLY A 115 10.24 8.85 -25.40
N ASP A 116 10.01 8.67 -24.09
CA ASP A 116 11.06 8.32 -23.13
C ASP A 116 11.55 6.88 -23.33
N CYS A 117 10.65 5.98 -23.74
CA CYS A 117 11.00 4.62 -24.13
C CYS A 117 11.54 4.59 -25.57
N LYS A 118 12.74 4.01 -25.75
CA LYS A 118 13.46 4.04 -27.01
C LYS A 118 13.23 2.77 -27.81
N ALA A 119 12.90 2.95 -29.09
CA ALA A 119 12.80 1.86 -30.05
C ALA A 119 14.14 1.11 -30.16
N VAL A 120 14.06 -0.21 -30.25
CA VAL A 120 15.23 -1.07 -30.47
C VAL A 120 15.38 -1.36 -31.96
N GLU A 121 16.58 -1.11 -32.51
CA GLU A 121 16.83 -1.29 -33.95
C GLU A 121 16.65 -2.77 -34.35
N GLY A 122 15.73 -3.02 -35.29
CA GLY A 122 15.45 -4.37 -35.79
C GLY A 122 14.34 -5.12 -35.05
N LEU A 123 13.82 -4.57 -33.94
CA LEU A 123 12.70 -5.15 -33.18
C LEU A 123 11.49 -4.20 -33.23
N ALA A 124 10.52 -4.52 -34.08
CA ALA A 124 9.30 -3.74 -34.17
C ALA A 124 8.52 -3.83 -32.85
N ASN A 125 8.07 -2.69 -32.34
CA ASN A 125 7.30 -2.54 -31.11
C ASN A 125 8.06 -2.85 -29.80
N CYS A 126 9.38 -3.04 -29.84
CA CYS A 126 10.19 -3.10 -28.63
C CYS A 126 10.67 -1.69 -28.26
N PHE A 127 10.15 -1.16 -27.15
CA PHE A 127 10.51 0.14 -26.60
C PHE A 127 10.96 -0.04 -25.15
N VAL A 128 12.21 0.32 -24.84
CA VAL A 128 12.82 0.09 -23.53
C VAL A 128 13.61 1.31 -23.06
N PRO A 129 13.91 1.45 -21.74
CA PRO A 129 14.69 2.57 -21.23
C PRO A 129 16.11 2.62 -21.83
N ASN A 130 16.74 1.46 -21.98
CA ASN A 130 18.10 1.33 -22.50
C ASN A 130 18.20 0.23 -23.57
N PRO A 131 18.07 0.57 -24.86
CA PRO A 131 18.19 -0.39 -25.97
C PRO A 131 19.51 -1.18 -26.00
N ALA A 132 20.57 -0.72 -25.35
CA ALA A 132 21.85 -1.40 -25.30
C ALA A 132 21.85 -2.65 -24.39
N LEU A 133 20.78 -2.86 -23.61
CA LEU A 133 20.60 -4.09 -22.83
C LEU A 133 20.01 -5.23 -23.66
N ILE A 134 19.26 -4.92 -24.72
CA ILE A 134 18.71 -5.94 -25.61
C ILE A 134 19.82 -6.65 -26.40
N ALA A 135 19.80 -7.99 -26.40
CA ALA A 135 20.77 -8.82 -27.11
C ALA A 135 22.24 -8.58 -26.66
N ASN A 136 22.44 -8.24 -25.39
CA ASN A 136 23.76 -7.99 -24.79
C ASN A 136 24.47 -9.28 -24.30
N GLY A 137 23.80 -10.43 -24.31
CA GLY A 137 24.26 -11.73 -23.83
C GLY A 137 23.95 -12.05 -22.37
N GLU A 138 23.21 -11.18 -21.67
CA GLU A 138 22.71 -11.34 -20.31
C GLU A 138 21.18 -11.22 -20.34
N CYS A 139 20.48 -11.96 -19.48
CA CYS A 139 19.02 -11.83 -19.36
C CYS A 139 18.69 -10.70 -18.38
N ASP A 140 18.18 -9.57 -18.89
CA ASP A 140 17.83 -8.34 -18.19
C ASP A 140 16.34 -8.33 -17.77
N ASP A 141 15.89 -9.36 -17.04
CA ASP A 141 14.50 -9.55 -16.56
C ASP A 141 14.17 -8.82 -15.23
N ARG A 142 15.03 -7.91 -14.78
CA ARG A 142 14.87 -7.31 -13.46
C ARG A 142 13.76 -6.26 -13.43
N TRP A 143 12.73 -6.57 -12.64
CA TRP A 143 11.69 -5.62 -12.24
C TRP A 143 12.31 -4.31 -11.69
N PRO A 144 11.82 -3.13 -12.09
CA PRO A 144 10.55 -2.85 -12.77
C PRO A 144 10.58 -2.78 -14.31
N PHE A 145 11.71 -3.11 -14.95
CA PHE A 145 11.86 -2.91 -16.40
C PHE A 145 11.78 -4.23 -17.16
N ASP A 146 10.67 -4.48 -17.86
CA ASP A 146 10.48 -5.69 -18.65
C ASP A 146 11.18 -5.59 -20.03
N TYR A 147 12.47 -5.95 -20.09
CA TYR A 147 13.16 -6.21 -21.37
C TYR A 147 12.75 -7.57 -21.96
N ASN A 148 12.23 -8.45 -21.10
CA ASN A 148 11.86 -9.81 -21.41
C ASN A 148 10.40 -9.93 -21.89
N THR A 149 10.04 -9.21 -22.96
CA THR A 149 8.71 -9.26 -23.58
C THR A 149 8.74 -9.92 -24.95
N LEU A 150 7.58 -10.34 -25.47
CA LEU A 150 7.47 -10.92 -26.81
C LEU A 150 7.92 -9.92 -27.89
N GLU A 151 7.54 -8.66 -27.76
CA GLU A 151 7.90 -7.56 -28.66
C GLU A 151 9.41 -7.34 -28.68
N CYS A 152 10.06 -7.48 -27.53
CA CYS A 152 11.51 -7.43 -27.37
C CYS A 152 12.20 -8.77 -27.62
N GLN A 153 11.49 -9.77 -28.16
CA GLN A 153 12.01 -11.11 -28.45
C GLN A 153 12.70 -11.76 -27.25
N TRP A 154 12.19 -11.54 -26.04
CA TRP A 154 12.74 -12.06 -24.80
C TRP A 154 14.18 -11.61 -24.61
N ASP A 155 14.34 -10.29 -24.50
CA ASP A 155 15.63 -9.61 -24.40
C ASP A 155 16.56 -9.89 -25.60
N GLY A 156 16.01 -9.79 -26.81
CA GLY A 156 16.74 -10.10 -28.04
C GLY A 156 17.19 -11.56 -28.15
N GLY A 157 16.59 -12.45 -27.34
CA GLY A 157 16.91 -13.87 -27.25
C GLY A 157 17.88 -14.23 -26.14
N ASP A 158 18.28 -13.28 -25.29
CA ASP A 158 19.17 -13.56 -24.15
C ASP A 158 18.43 -14.21 -22.98
N CYS A 159 17.13 -13.93 -22.84
CA CYS A 159 16.27 -14.59 -21.88
C CYS A 159 15.61 -15.86 -22.45
N PRO A 160 15.31 -16.85 -21.60
CA PRO A 160 14.52 -18.01 -22.01
C PRO A 160 13.17 -17.58 -22.57
N THR A 161 12.84 -18.03 -23.78
CA THR A 161 11.49 -17.85 -24.33
C THR A 161 10.51 -18.65 -23.47
N PRO A 162 9.35 -18.09 -23.08
CA PRO A 162 8.32 -18.83 -22.39
C PRO A 162 7.96 -20.10 -23.14
N ILE A 163 7.92 -21.19 -22.39
CA ILE A 163 7.65 -22.53 -22.86
C ILE A 163 6.15 -22.77 -22.70
N GLU A 164 5.49 -23.22 -23.76
CA GLU A 164 4.11 -23.69 -23.64
C GLU A 164 4.08 -24.94 -22.76
N VAL A 165 3.32 -24.90 -21.67
CA VAL A 165 3.30 -25.98 -20.69
C VAL A 165 2.44 -27.14 -21.19
N ASP A 166 3.01 -28.35 -21.23
CA ASP A 166 2.29 -29.55 -21.69
C ASP A 166 1.03 -29.79 -20.85
N GLY A 167 -0.12 -29.93 -21.50
CA GLY A 167 -1.43 -30.07 -20.84
C GLY A 167 -2.11 -28.75 -20.45
N TYR A 168 -1.50 -27.60 -20.71
CA TYR A 168 -2.04 -26.26 -20.46
C TYR A 168 -1.94 -25.38 -21.72
N PRO A 169 -2.82 -25.59 -22.74
CA PRO A 169 -2.75 -24.85 -23.99
C PRO A 169 -2.88 -23.33 -23.76
N GLY A 170 -1.92 -22.57 -24.28
CA GLY A 170 -1.85 -21.12 -24.10
C GLY A 170 -1.20 -20.64 -22.79
N CYS A 171 -0.77 -21.54 -21.90
CA CYS A 171 0.05 -21.20 -20.75
C CYS A 171 1.53 -21.14 -21.16
N PHE A 172 2.12 -19.96 -21.07
CA PHE A 172 3.52 -19.73 -21.44
C PHE A 172 4.28 -19.21 -20.22
N VAL A 173 5.26 -19.98 -19.77
CA VAL A 173 6.05 -19.64 -18.57
C VAL A 173 7.54 -19.89 -18.83
N ASP A 174 8.40 -19.15 -18.15
CA ASP A 174 9.86 -19.33 -18.19
C ASP A 174 10.32 -20.65 -17.51
N ASP A 175 9.63 -21.09 -16.47
CA ASP A 175 9.89 -22.36 -15.77
C ASP A 175 8.61 -23.21 -15.60
N PRO A 176 8.35 -24.17 -16.52
CA PRO A 176 7.20 -25.07 -16.43
C PRO A 176 7.16 -25.93 -15.17
N THR A 177 8.25 -26.05 -14.41
CA THR A 177 8.29 -26.90 -13.20
C THR A 177 7.52 -26.31 -12.03
N LYS A 178 7.16 -25.02 -12.10
CA LYS A 178 6.33 -24.30 -11.13
C LYS A 178 4.83 -24.49 -11.32
N ILE A 179 4.41 -25.12 -12.43
CA ILE A 179 3.00 -25.44 -12.67
C ILE A 179 2.67 -26.78 -12.00
N SER A 180 1.68 -26.80 -11.10
CA SER A 180 1.28 -28.00 -10.34
C SER A 180 2.39 -28.55 -9.43
N ASP A 181 3.27 -27.70 -8.91
CA ASP A 181 4.34 -28.07 -7.98
C ASP A 181 3.86 -28.11 -6.51
N GLY A 182 2.65 -27.62 -6.26
CA GLY A 182 2.00 -27.56 -4.95
C GLY A 182 2.25 -26.28 -4.16
N GLN A 183 2.93 -25.28 -4.72
CA GLN A 183 3.18 -23.97 -4.14
C GLN A 183 2.56 -22.89 -5.02
N CYS A 184 1.97 -21.86 -4.40
CA CYS A 184 1.52 -20.70 -5.16
C CYS A 184 2.67 -19.67 -5.23
N ASP A 185 3.38 -19.61 -6.36
CA ASP A 185 4.41 -18.60 -6.66
C ASP A 185 3.81 -17.19 -6.76
N GLY A 186 2.53 -17.07 -7.12
CA GLY A 186 1.79 -15.80 -7.18
C GLY A 186 2.24 -14.85 -8.28
N SER A 187 3.16 -15.27 -9.16
CA SER A 187 3.65 -14.43 -10.25
C SER A 187 2.60 -14.35 -11.36
N PRO A 188 2.38 -13.16 -11.97
CA PRO A 188 1.39 -12.96 -13.02
C PRO A 188 1.66 -13.82 -14.28
N MET A 189 2.85 -14.39 -14.44
CA MET A 189 3.18 -15.28 -15.55
C MET A 189 2.61 -16.70 -15.36
N TYR A 190 2.64 -17.24 -14.14
CA TYR A 190 2.16 -18.60 -13.85
C TYR A 190 0.71 -18.59 -13.35
N ASN A 191 0.27 -17.50 -12.73
CA ASN A 191 -1.04 -17.39 -12.08
C ASN A 191 -2.12 -16.82 -13.01
N THR A 192 -2.22 -17.39 -14.22
CA THR A 192 -3.20 -16.98 -15.25
C THR A 192 -4.30 -18.03 -15.42
N PRO A 193 -5.48 -17.67 -15.95
CA PRO A 193 -6.51 -18.65 -16.31
C PRO A 193 -6.01 -19.74 -17.28
N GLU A 194 -5.14 -19.37 -18.22
CA GLU A 194 -4.52 -20.26 -19.21
C GLU A 194 -3.62 -21.30 -18.53
N CYS A 195 -2.87 -20.88 -17.51
CA CYS A 195 -2.08 -21.76 -16.65
C CYS A 195 -2.91 -22.45 -15.55
N LYS A 196 -4.24 -22.30 -15.56
CA LYS A 196 -5.17 -22.74 -14.50
C LYS A 196 -4.72 -22.31 -13.10
N PHE A 197 -4.15 -21.11 -12.98
CA PHE A 197 -3.64 -20.56 -11.73
C PHE A 197 -2.57 -21.47 -11.14
N GLU A 198 -1.43 -21.55 -11.83
CA GLU A 198 -0.28 -22.37 -11.45
C GLU A 198 -0.61 -23.86 -11.39
N GLY A 199 -1.34 -24.34 -12.39
CA GLY A 199 -1.78 -25.73 -12.43
C GLY A 199 -2.75 -26.08 -11.29
N GLY A 200 -3.40 -25.06 -10.74
CA GLY A 200 -4.34 -25.13 -9.64
C GLY A 200 -3.70 -24.98 -8.28
N ASP A 201 -2.43 -24.60 -8.16
CA ASP A 201 -1.76 -24.42 -6.87
C ASP A 201 -2.24 -23.18 -6.10
N CYS A 202 -2.61 -22.13 -6.83
CA CYS A 202 -3.30 -20.97 -6.26
C CYS A 202 -4.84 -21.18 -6.19
N GLN A 203 -5.48 -20.61 -5.17
CA GLN A 203 -6.94 -20.59 -5.03
C GLN A 203 -7.51 -19.19 -5.23
N ALA A 204 -8.61 -19.10 -5.99
CA ALA A 204 -9.35 -17.86 -6.17
C ALA A 204 -10.06 -17.46 -4.87
N VAL A 205 -10.01 -16.18 -4.54
CA VAL A 205 -10.75 -15.61 -3.40
C VAL A 205 -12.16 -15.21 -3.86
N GLY A 206 -13.19 -15.74 -3.19
CA GLY A 206 -14.58 -15.44 -3.51
C GLY A 206 -14.90 -13.95 -3.40
N GLY A 207 -15.48 -13.36 -4.45
CA GLY A 207 -15.80 -11.93 -4.50
C GLY A 207 -14.71 -11.05 -5.13
N PHE A 208 -13.50 -11.60 -5.33
CA PHE A 208 -12.37 -10.89 -5.92
C PHE A 208 -11.85 -11.67 -7.14
N PRO A 209 -12.42 -11.44 -8.34
CA PRO A 209 -12.24 -12.31 -9.51
C PRO A 209 -10.81 -12.42 -10.05
N ASN A 210 -9.89 -11.59 -9.56
CA ASN A 210 -8.47 -11.63 -9.91
C ASN A 210 -7.54 -11.87 -8.70
N CYS A 211 -8.11 -12.17 -7.52
CA CYS A 211 -7.33 -12.40 -6.30
C CYS A 211 -7.10 -13.89 -6.12
N TYR A 212 -5.83 -14.26 -6.07
CA TYR A 212 -5.40 -15.64 -5.97
C TYR A 212 -4.31 -15.74 -4.92
N ILE A 213 -4.48 -16.65 -3.98
CA ILE A 213 -3.58 -16.83 -2.85
C ILE A 213 -3.15 -18.29 -2.73
N ASP A 214 -2.10 -18.54 -1.97
CA ASP A 214 -1.69 -19.91 -1.66
C ASP A 214 -2.81 -20.67 -0.93
N LYS A 215 -2.96 -21.97 -1.21
CA LYS A 215 -3.96 -22.81 -0.53
C LYS A 215 -3.74 -22.95 0.97
N SER A 216 -2.52 -22.73 1.45
CA SER A 216 -2.17 -22.70 2.86
C SER A 216 -2.61 -21.40 3.55
N LEU A 217 -2.86 -20.35 2.79
CA LEU A 217 -3.36 -19.07 3.27
C LEU A 217 -4.89 -19.09 3.41
N ASP A 218 -5.39 -18.34 4.39
CA ASP A 218 -6.83 -18.23 4.67
C ASP A 218 -7.46 -17.16 3.74
N PRO A 219 -8.37 -17.51 2.82
CA PRO A 219 -9.04 -16.54 1.95
C PRO A 219 -9.93 -15.55 2.69
N SER A 220 -10.33 -15.86 3.93
CA SER A 220 -11.23 -14.99 4.71
C SER A 220 -10.56 -13.71 5.18
N LYS A 221 -9.25 -13.58 5.00
CA LYS A 221 -8.44 -12.41 5.29
C LYS A 221 -8.52 -11.30 4.24
N VAL A 222 -9.03 -11.60 3.05
CA VAL A 222 -9.21 -10.60 1.98
C VAL A 222 -10.60 -9.99 2.10
N GLY A 223 -10.69 -8.68 2.37
CA GLY A 223 -11.96 -7.99 2.58
C GLY A 223 -12.59 -8.27 3.96
N ASP A 224 -11.78 -8.63 4.94
CA ASP A 224 -12.19 -8.89 6.33
C ASP A 224 -12.31 -7.59 7.17
N GLY A 225 -11.86 -6.46 6.61
CA GLY A 225 -11.84 -5.15 7.23
C GLY A 225 -10.58 -4.83 8.02
N LYS A 226 -9.51 -5.64 7.91
CA LYS A 226 -8.21 -5.42 8.55
C LYS A 226 -7.08 -5.60 7.56
N CYS A 227 -6.07 -4.75 7.68
CA CYS A 227 -4.84 -4.94 6.92
C CYS A 227 -3.92 -5.95 7.64
N ASP A 228 -3.85 -7.17 7.10
CA ASP A 228 -3.00 -8.27 7.56
C ASP A 228 -1.54 -8.11 7.13
N GLY A 229 -1.29 -7.37 6.05
CA GLY A 229 0.04 -6.99 5.58
C GLY A 229 0.84 -8.12 4.93
N ASP A 230 0.20 -9.24 4.56
CA ASP A 230 0.87 -10.30 3.82
C ASP A 230 0.98 -9.88 2.34
N PRO A 231 2.18 -9.97 1.73
CA PRO A 231 2.36 -9.64 0.31
C PRO A 231 1.39 -10.35 -0.64
N MET A 232 0.93 -11.56 -0.31
CA MET A 232 0.01 -12.31 -1.18
C MET A 232 -1.42 -11.81 -1.12
N TYR A 233 -1.88 -11.27 0.01
CA TYR A 233 -3.18 -10.63 0.11
C TYR A 233 -3.13 -9.20 -0.44
N ASN A 234 -1.99 -8.53 -0.28
CA ASN A 234 -1.84 -7.10 -0.47
C ASN A 234 -1.27 -6.74 -1.84
N THR A 235 -1.77 -7.40 -2.88
CA THR A 235 -1.46 -7.07 -4.27
C THR A 235 -2.45 -6.01 -4.79
N PRO A 236 -1.98 -4.87 -5.30
CA PRO A 236 -2.87 -3.88 -5.93
C PRO A 236 -3.59 -4.50 -7.13
N ILE A 237 -2.84 -5.29 -7.91
CA ILE A 237 -3.33 -6.03 -9.06
C ILE A 237 -3.72 -7.43 -8.56
N GLY A 238 -5.01 -7.71 -8.57
CA GLY A 238 -5.56 -9.02 -8.23
C GLY A 238 -6.39 -8.99 -6.97
N CYS A 239 -5.75 -8.71 -5.83
CA CYS A 239 -6.42 -8.67 -4.53
C CYS A 239 -6.88 -7.30 -4.07
N ASN A 240 -6.69 -6.24 -4.88
CA ASN A 240 -7.14 -4.87 -4.57
C ASN A 240 -6.66 -4.41 -3.17
N ASN A 241 -5.41 -4.73 -2.79
CA ASN A 241 -4.85 -4.46 -1.47
C ASN A 241 -5.69 -5.07 -0.33
N GLU A 242 -5.74 -6.40 -0.28
CA GLU A 242 -6.50 -7.18 0.72
C GLU A 242 -8.01 -6.89 0.66
N GLY A 243 -8.58 -6.88 -0.53
CA GLY A 243 -9.99 -6.57 -0.74
C GLY A 243 -10.34 -5.11 -0.45
N GLY A 244 -9.32 -4.26 -0.38
CA GLY A 244 -9.41 -2.86 0.00
C GLY A 244 -9.31 -2.64 1.50
N ASP A 245 -8.82 -3.60 2.28
CA ASP A 245 -8.62 -3.38 3.72
C ASP A 245 -7.36 -2.58 4.01
N CYS A 246 -6.38 -2.66 3.10
CA CYS A 246 -5.18 -1.85 3.13
C CYS A 246 -5.27 -0.62 2.22
N GLN A 247 -4.68 0.49 2.66
CA GLN A 247 -4.49 1.72 1.90
C GLN A 247 -3.01 1.93 1.59
N ALA A 248 -2.69 2.16 0.31
CA ALA A 248 -1.35 2.55 -0.13
C ALA A 248 -1.01 3.98 0.34
N ILE A 249 0.24 4.20 0.71
CA ILE A 249 0.77 5.53 1.04
C ILE A 249 1.39 6.16 -0.21
N GLU A 250 0.89 7.33 -0.60
CA GLU A 250 1.29 8.06 -1.81
C GLU A 250 2.82 8.26 -1.92
N ASN A 251 3.49 8.53 -0.80
CA ASN A 251 4.94 8.77 -0.74
C ASN A 251 5.78 7.52 -0.41
N ALA A 252 5.16 6.36 -0.29
CA ALA A 252 5.85 5.11 0.01
C ALA A 252 5.19 3.96 -0.78
N PRO A 253 5.58 3.75 -2.06
CA PRO A 253 4.85 2.92 -3.04
C PRO A 253 4.80 1.40 -2.76
N ASN A 254 5.19 0.96 -1.57
CA ASN A 254 4.97 -0.41 -1.09
C ASN A 254 4.45 -0.44 0.34
N CYS A 255 4.17 0.72 0.95
CA CYS A 255 3.65 0.84 2.29
C CYS A 255 2.13 0.81 2.23
N TYR A 256 1.58 -0.16 2.94
CA TYR A 256 0.17 -0.37 3.02
C TYR A 256 -0.20 -0.44 4.49
N ILE A 257 -1.13 0.39 4.89
CA ILE A 257 -1.60 0.47 6.28
C ILE A 257 -3.10 0.20 6.32
N ASP A 258 -3.57 -0.24 7.48
CA ASP A 258 -5.00 -0.38 7.73
C ASP A 258 -5.74 0.94 7.48
N LYS A 259 -6.87 0.91 6.78
CA LYS A 259 -7.68 2.11 6.48
C LYS A 259 -8.16 2.88 7.71
N SER A 260 -8.16 2.25 8.90
CA SER A 260 -8.48 2.92 10.16
C SER A 260 -7.32 3.77 10.72
N LEU A 261 -6.13 3.64 10.15
CA LEU A 261 -4.93 4.36 10.53
C LEU A 261 -4.77 5.65 9.72
N ASP A 262 -4.03 6.61 10.28
CA ASP A 262 -3.81 7.93 9.68
C ASP A 262 -2.55 7.88 8.79
N PRO A 263 -2.68 7.97 7.46
CA PRO A 263 -1.54 7.95 6.54
C PRO A 263 -0.51 9.04 6.79
N SER A 264 -0.90 10.16 7.42
CA SER A 264 0.01 11.30 7.67
C SER A 264 1.11 11.00 8.70
N LYS A 265 1.02 9.84 9.36
CA LYS A 265 1.99 9.33 10.33
C LYS A 265 3.18 8.58 9.72
N VAL A 266 3.11 8.24 8.43
CA VAL A 266 4.19 7.52 7.74
C VAL A 266 5.12 8.52 7.07
N GLY A 267 6.39 8.61 7.51
CA GLY A 267 7.36 9.55 6.97
C GLY A 267 7.17 10.99 7.45
N ASP A 268 6.53 11.20 8.60
CA ASP A 268 6.31 12.51 9.23
C ASP A 268 7.54 13.01 10.02
N GLY A 269 8.57 12.18 10.12
CA GLY A 269 9.80 12.45 10.85
C GLY A 269 9.74 12.09 12.34
N LYS A 270 8.69 11.38 12.79
CA LYS A 270 8.54 10.91 14.18
C LYS A 270 8.19 9.44 14.23
N CYS A 271 8.87 8.73 15.11
CA CYS A 271 8.50 7.35 15.41
C CYS A 271 7.29 7.32 16.34
N ASP A 272 6.12 6.98 15.79
CA ASP A 272 4.83 6.84 16.46
C ASP A 272 4.71 5.51 17.24
N GLY A 273 5.57 4.54 16.94
CA GLY A 273 5.72 3.30 17.70
C GLY A 273 4.52 2.36 17.61
N ASN A 274 3.59 2.59 16.67
CA ASN A 274 2.49 1.68 16.43
C ASN A 274 2.97 0.56 15.47
N PRO A 275 2.86 -0.72 15.87
CA PRO A 275 3.36 -1.84 15.06
C PRO A 275 2.75 -1.90 13.66
N ASN A 276 1.56 -1.34 13.44
CA ASN A 276 0.88 -1.37 12.14
C ASN A 276 1.47 -0.38 11.12
N TYR A 277 2.23 0.63 11.55
CA TYR A 277 3.02 1.46 10.62
C TYR A 277 4.47 0.96 10.48
N ASN A 278 4.90 0.06 11.39
CA ASN A 278 6.28 -0.39 11.53
C ASN A 278 6.59 -1.73 10.87
N SER A 279 5.77 -2.17 9.91
CA SER A 279 6.09 -3.38 9.15
C SER A 279 7.34 -3.18 8.30
N LEU A 280 8.27 -4.15 8.39
CA LEU A 280 9.48 -4.20 7.56
C LEU A 280 9.11 -4.32 6.07
N ILE A 281 8.07 -5.12 5.80
CA ILE A 281 7.54 -5.37 4.46
C ILE A 281 6.61 -4.20 4.13
N GLY A 282 7.14 -3.28 3.33
CA GLY A 282 6.36 -2.22 2.70
C GLY A 282 6.57 -0.82 3.28
N CYS A 283 6.46 -0.67 4.59
CA CYS A 283 6.49 0.65 5.24
C CYS A 283 7.87 1.11 5.74
N LYS A 284 8.92 0.29 5.60
CA LYS A 284 10.30 0.64 6.03
C LYS A 284 10.38 1.24 7.44
N TYR A 285 9.54 0.76 8.35
CA TYR A 285 9.41 1.32 9.70
C TYR A 285 8.92 2.78 9.71
N GLU A 286 7.63 2.99 9.46
CA GLU A 286 7.01 4.34 9.43
C GLU A 286 7.63 5.27 8.38
N GLY A 287 7.81 4.80 7.14
CA GLY A 287 8.47 5.59 6.09
C GLY A 287 9.96 5.81 6.37
N GLY A 288 10.51 5.09 7.35
CA GLY A 288 11.84 5.29 7.87
C GLY A 288 11.90 6.35 8.98
N ASP A 289 10.85 6.60 9.73
CA ASP A 289 10.95 7.42 10.93
C ASP A 289 11.45 6.62 12.13
N CYS A 290 11.20 5.32 12.13
CA CYS A 290 11.73 4.39 13.10
C CYS A 290 12.93 3.59 12.58
N GLN A 291 13.70 3.01 13.51
CA GLN A 291 14.73 2.01 13.28
C GLN A 291 14.53 0.83 14.26
N PRO A 292 14.70 -0.42 13.82
CA PRO A 292 14.61 -1.58 14.68
C PRO A 292 15.82 -1.67 15.61
N VAL A 293 15.66 -2.33 16.76
CA VAL A 293 16.77 -2.68 17.66
C VAL A 293 17.11 -4.16 17.54
N ASP A 294 18.38 -4.45 17.24
CA ASP A 294 18.86 -5.82 17.11
C ASP A 294 18.61 -6.63 18.40
N GLY A 295 17.94 -7.77 18.25
CA GLY A 295 17.58 -8.66 19.36
C GLY A 295 16.21 -8.41 19.99
N PHE A 296 15.50 -7.34 19.61
CA PHE A 296 14.17 -6.98 20.14
C PHE A 296 13.16 -6.79 19.00
N SER A 297 12.38 -7.83 18.69
CA SER A 297 11.50 -7.86 17.51
C SER A 297 10.34 -6.86 17.52
N THR A 298 10.07 -6.22 18.66
CA THR A 298 9.00 -5.23 18.84
C THR A 298 9.53 -3.87 19.30
N CYS A 299 10.86 -3.68 19.33
CA CYS A 299 11.49 -2.43 19.72
C CYS A 299 11.82 -1.59 18.48
N PHE A 300 11.12 -0.47 18.35
CA PHE A 300 11.32 0.51 17.30
C PHE A 300 11.64 1.85 17.95
N LEU A 301 12.75 2.43 17.55
CA LEU A 301 13.24 3.71 18.07
C LEU A 301 13.18 4.77 16.98
N ASP A 302 12.98 6.02 17.37
CA ASP A 302 13.21 7.16 16.50
C ASP A 302 14.64 7.12 15.91
N LYS A 303 14.79 7.40 14.61
CA LYS A 303 16.11 7.38 13.94
C LYS A 303 17.15 8.31 14.57
N SER A 304 16.72 9.33 15.32
CA SER A 304 17.62 10.22 16.05
C SER A 304 18.25 9.58 17.31
N LEU A 305 17.78 8.40 17.70
CA LEU A 305 18.24 7.66 18.87
C LEU A 305 19.35 6.66 18.50
N ASP A 306 20.15 6.28 19.49
CA ASP A 306 21.22 5.30 19.30
C ASP A 306 20.73 3.94 19.82
N PRO A 307 20.44 2.96 18.94
CA PRO A 307 19.89 1.67 19.34
C PRO A 307 20.84 0.86 20.22
N THR A 308 22.14 1.19 20.27
CA THR A 308 23.13 0.49 21.12
C THR A 308 22.95 0.77 22.61
N LYS A 309 22.08 1.72 22.95
CA LYS A 309 21.69 2.06 24.33
C LYS A 309 20.72 1.07 24.96
N VAL A 310 19.92 0.38 24.16
CA VAL A 310 18.97 -0.62 24.67
C VAL A 310 19.72 -1.84 25.19
N GLY A 311 19.63 -2.11 26.49
CA GLY A 311 20.32 -3.24 27.11
C GLY A 311 21.82 -3.00 27.33
N ASP A 312 22.28 -1.75 27.41
CA ASP A 312 23.69 -1.41 27.65
C ASP A 312 24.15 -1.57 29.12
N GLY A 313 23.22 -1.96 30.00
CA GLY A 313 23.40 -2.09 31.44
C GLY A 313 23.10 -0.80 32.23
N LYS A 314 22.55 0.23 31.59
CA LYS A 314 22.12 1.48 32.23
C LYS A 314 20.70 1.81 31.81
N CYS A 315 19.92 2.31 32.76
CA CYS A 315 18.58 2.77 32.48
C CYS A 315 18.60 4.18 31.86
N ASP A 316 18.44 4.26 30.54
CA ASP A 316 18.45 5.47 29.72
C ASP A 316 17.10 6.20 29.73
N LEU A 317 16.65 6.61 30.92
CA LEU A 317 15.47 7.46 31.09
C LEU A 317 15.79 8.93 30.77
N THR A 318 15.02 9.51 29.86
CA THR A 318 14.91 10.96 29.70
C THR A 318 13.72 11.46 30.50
N GLN A 319 13.89 12.56 31.24
CA GLN A 319 12.78 13.24 31.90
C GLN A 319 12.02 14.06 30.85
N ASP A 320 10.74 13.77 30.66
CA ASP A 320 9.87 14.52 29.77
C ASP A 320 9.54 15.90 30.36
N THR A 321 9.04 16.80 29.52
CA THR A 321 8.72 18.18 29.91
C THR A 321 7.62 18.30 30.97
N ASP A 322 6.82 17.24 31.17
CA ASP A 322 5.80 17.16 32.21
C ASP A 322 6.31 16.55 33.53
N GLY A 323 7.61 16.20 33.59
CA GLY A 323 8.24 15.57 34.73
C GLY A 323 8.06 14.05 34.81
N SER A 324 7.39 13.43 33.83
CA SER A 324 7.31 11.98 33.72
C SER A 324 8.61 11.39 33.17
N TYR A 325 8.95 10.18 33.62
CA TYR A 325 10.13 9.45 33.15
C TYR A 325 9.70 8.42 32.09
N ASN A 326 9.27 8.89 30.92
CA ASN A 326 9.04 8.05 29.75
C ASN A 326 10.26 8.18 28.81
N GLY A 327 11.32 7.43 29.13
CA GLY A 327 12.49 7.38 28.26
C GLY A 327 12.11 6.85 26.88
N LYS A 328 12.65 7.46 25.82
CA LYS A 328 12.45 6.99 24.44
C LYS A 328 12.94 5.55 24.19
N TYR A 329 13.78 5.01 25.07
CA TYR A 329 14.24 3.60 25.09
C TYR A 329 13.41 2.70 26.02
N ASN A 330 12.55 3.28 26.87
CA ASN A 330 11.81 2.59 27.93
C ASN A 330 10.39 2.19 27.52
N SER A 331 10.17 1.92 26.23
CA SER A 331 8.87 1.43 25.77
C SER A 331 8.68 -0.05 26.15
N PRO A 332 7.43 -0.53 26.32
CA PRO A 332 7.18 -1.95 26.52
C PRO A 332 7.73 -2.85 25.39
N GLY A 333 7.76 -2.35 24.16
CA GLY A 333 8.32 -3.06 23.01
C GLY A 333 9.84 -3.23 23.07
N CYS A 334 10.53 -2.34 23.78
CA CYS A 334 11.98 -2.40 24.03
C CYS A 334 12.34 -3.12 25.33
N GLU A 335 11.42 -3.94 25.87
CA GLU A 335 11.56 -4.58 27.19
C GLU A 335 12.00 -3.60 28.29
N ARG A 336 11.61 -2.32 28.15
CA ARG A 336 11.99 -1.25 29.07
C ARG A 336 13.50 -1.12 29.17
N ASP A 337 14.09 -0.73 28.05
CA ASP A 337 15.53 -0.55 27.85
C ASP A 337 16.33 -1.85 27.95
N GLY A 338 15.85 -2.91 27.28
CA GLY A 338 16.47 -4.24 27.32
C GLY A 338 16.43 -4.88 28.72
N GLY A 339 15.53 -4.41 29.59
CA GLY A 339 15.42 -4.81 30.98
C GLY A 339 16.29 -3.99 31.95
N ASP A 340 17.08 -3.02 31.48
CA ASP A 340 17.99 -2.24 32.33
C ASP A 340 17.24 -1.34 33.33
N CYS A 341 16.01 -0.95 33.01
CA CYS A 341 15.16 -0.15 33.90
C CYS A 341 14.26 -1.00 34.82
N VAL A 342 14.29 -2.33 34.72
CA VAL A 342 13.40 -3.21 35.48
C VAL A 342 14.02 -3.58 36.82
N VAL A 343 13.34 -3.24 37.92
CA VAL A 343 13.81 -3.60 39.27
C VAL A 343 13.44 -5.05 39.59
N ARG A 344 14.43 -5.86 39.94
CA ARG A 344 14.22 -7.29 40.27
C ARG A 344 13.29 -7.45 41.48
N GLY A 345 12.12 -8.05 41.24
CA GLY A 345 11.08 -8.27 42.27
C GLY A 345 10.00 -7.18 42.30
N TYR A 346 10.13 -6.13 41.49
CA TYR A 346 9.12 -5.10 41.26
C TYR A 346 9.02 -4.84 39.75
N PRO A 347 8.35 -5.74 38.99
CA PRO A 347 8.33 -5.67 37.53
C PRO A 347 7.63 -4.42 36.98
N ASP A 348 6.84 -3.74 37.81
CA ASP A 348 6.14 -2.50 37.49
C ASP A 348 6.88 -1.23 37.98
N CYS A 349 8.05 -1.39 38.60
CA CYS A 349 8.88 -0.29 39.09
C CYS A 349 9.94 0.11 38.06
N PHE A 350 9.87 1.34 37.60
CA PHE A 350 10.77 1.90 36.59
C PHE A 350 11.40 3.17 37.11
N VAL A 351 12.70 3.12 37.40
CA VAL A 351 13.43 4.23 38.00
C VAL A 351 14.79 4.40 37.33
N PRO A 352 15.36 5.62 37.26
CA PRO A 352 16.65 5.86 36.60
C PRO A 352 17.82 5.10 37.22
N ASN A 353 17.72 4.79 38.51
CA ASN A 353 18.74 4.04 39.24
C ASN A 353 18.09 2.86 39.96
N PRO A 354 17.90 1.71 39.31
CA PRO A 354 17.27 0.53 39.93
C PRO A 354 17.93 0.09 41.24
N GLY A 355 19.24 0.35 41.38
CA GLY A 355 20.01 0.03 42.58
C GLY A 355 19.70 0.88 43.81
N TRP A 356 18.89 1.94 43.68
CA TRP A 356 18.42 2.73 44.83
C TRP A 356 17.23 2.05 45.52
N ILE A 357 16.47 1.22 44.78
CA ILE A 357 15.39 0.43 45.37
C ILE A 357 15.97 -0.66 46.28
N LYS A 358 15.57 -0.65 47.56
CA LYS A 358 16.07 -1.54 48.64
C LYS A 358 17.52 -1.26 49.08
N ASP A 359 17.98 -0.01 49.00
CA ASP A 359 19.32 0.35 49.47
C ASP A 359 19.41 0.65 50.98
N GLU A 360 18.31 0.41 51.73
CA GLU A 360 18.11 0.73 53.16
C GLU A 360 17.98 2.23 53.47
N TYR A 361 18.05 3.09 52.47
CA TYR A 361 17.69 4.49 52.55
C TYR A 361 16.25 4.68 52.04
N CYS A 362 15.57 5.74 52.47
CA CYS A 362 14.22 6.05 51.99
C CYS A 362 14.29 7.24 51.03
N ASP A 363 14.29 6.94 49.74
CA ASP A 363 14.29 7.90 48.64
C ASP A 363 12.90 8.47 48.42
N ARG A 364 12.57 9.48 49.22
CA ARG A 364 11.23 10.09 49.30
C ARG A 364 10.75 10.73 47.99
N GLU A 365 11.62 10.91 47.01
CA GLU A 365 11.31 11.55 45.74
C GLU A 365 10.79 10.53 44.73
N ALA A 366 9.81 10.94 43.92
CA ALA A 366 9.41 10.17 42.75
C ALA A 366 10.59 10.09 41.76
N PRO A 367 10.82 8.95 41.10
CA PRO A 367 9.91 7.79 40.96
C PRO A 367 10.12 6.62 41.95
N TYR A 368 11.02 6.74 42.92
CA TYR A 368 11.45 5.63 43.79
C TYR A 368 10.44 5.24 44.87
N ASN A 369 9.81 6.22 45.50
CA ASN A 369 8.82 6.01 46.57
C ASN A 369 7.38 5.95 46.03
N THR A 370 7.10 4.95 45.20
CA THR A 370 5.79 4.69 44.60
C THR A 370 5.26 3.31 45.01
N LEU A 371 3.97 3.05 44.84
CA LEU A 371 3.37 1.75 45.19
C LEU A 371 3.96 0.63 44.32
N GLU A 372 4.18 0.93 43.05
CA GLU A 372 4.75 0.04 42.04
C GLU A 372 6.18 -0.38 42.40
N CYS A 373 6.94 0.54 42.99
CA CYS A 373 8.27 0.30 43.57
C CYS A 373 8.26 -0.25 44.99
N GLY A 374 7.08 -0.57 45.53
CA GLY A 374 6.92 -1.09 46.89
C GLY A 374 7.38 -0.09 47.96
N PHE A 375 7.24 1.20 47.71
CA PHE A 375 7.74 2.30 48.54
C PHE A 375 9.22 2.15 48.82
N ASP A 376 10.03 2.31 47.76
CA ASP A 376 11.47 2.11 47.84
C ASP A 376 11.86 0.70 48.32
N GLY A 377 11.16 -0.30 47.80
CA GLY A 377 11.35 -1.69 48.18
C GLY A 377 11.07 -2.02 49.65
N GLY A 378 10.32 -1.15 50.34
CA GLY A 378 9.96 -1.21 51.75
C GLY A 378 10.91 -0.45 52.68
N ALA A 379 11.82 0.36 52.14
CA ALA A 379 12.67 1.25 52.93
C ALA A 379 11.93 2.51 53.37
N CYS A 380 10.91 2.92 52.61
CA CYS A 380 9.84 3.81 53.00
C CYS A 380 8.58 2.98 53.38
#